data_AF-A0A0S7EMR2-F1
#
_entry.id   AF-A0A0S7EMR2-F1
#
_cell.length_a   1.000
_cell.length_b   1.000
_cell.length_c   1.000
_cell.angle_alpha   90.00
_cell.angle_beta   90.00
_cell.angle_gamma   90.00
#
_symmetry.space_group_name_H-M   'P 1'
#
loop_
_entity.id
_entity.type
_entity.pdbx_description
1 polymer ?
#
loop_
_entity_poly.entity_id
_entity_poly.type
_entity_poly.pdbx_seq_one_letter_code
_entity_poly.pdbx_strand_id
1 'polypeptide(L)'
;LGQLSTVITQVNGVLANKQQWKSELNTYRVEAAWKLGKWDLLEDYLSSDQQSCTWGVRLGQLLLSAKKQDAESFYEKLKLVRKEQVVPLSAASYECGTYQRGYEYIVRLHMLSELEHAFTELRGAGDGSAPSLTKLPPHWSDRLEMTQNSFRAKEPILAMRRALLSLRPQPVCQELCR
;
A
#
# COMPACT_ATOMS: atom_id res chain seq x y z
N LEU A 1 12.58 -14.80 3.47
CA LEU A 1 11.99 -13.78 2.57
C LEU A 1 12.02 -12.43 3.30
N GLY A 2 13.04 -11.61 3.09
CA GLY A 2 13.20 -10.36 3.86
C GLY A 2 14.16 -9.32 3.27
N GLN A 3 14.82 -9.61 2.17
CA GLN A 3 15.75 -8.67 1.53
C GLN A 3 15.06 -7.95 0.36
N LEU A 4 14.22 -6.97 0.67
CA LEU A 4 13.50 -6.18 -0.33
C LEU A 4 14.46 -5.37 -1.22
N SER A 5 15.63 -4.97 -0.70
CA SER A 5 16.69 -4.32 -1.47
C SER A 5 17.22 -5.23 -2.57
N THR A 6 17.46 -6.50 -2.25
CA THR A 6 17.92 -7.52 -3.22
C THR A 6 16.89 -7.74 -4.32
N VAL A 7 15.59 -7.75 -3.99
CA VAL A 7 14.50 -7.85 -4.99
C VAL A 7 14.60 -6.72 -6.01
N ILE A 8 14.77 -5.47 -5.54
CA ILE A 8 14.92 -4.32 -6.44
C ILE A 8 16.12 -4.52 -7.37
N THR A 9 17.28 -4.86 -6.84
CA THR A 9 18.50 -5.05 -7.63
C THR A 9 18.34 -6.17 -8.66
N GLN A 10 17.80 -7.32 -8.26
CA GLN A 10 17.60 -8.46 -9.15
C GLN A 10 16.58 -8.18 -10.26
N VAL A 11 15.43 -7.60 -9.91
CA VAL A 11 14.39 -7.27 -10.89
C VAL A 11 14.90 -6.22 -11.87
N ASN A 12 15.60 -5.19 -11.41
CA ASN A 12 16.17 -4.18 -12.30
C ASN A 12 17.21 -4.78 -13.26
N GLY A 13 18.06 -5.70 -12.77
CA GLY A 13 19.02 -6.42 -13.62
C GLY A 13 18.35 -7.29 -14.69
N VAL A 14 17.27 -8.00 -14.35
CA VAL A 14 16.50 -8.79 -15.32
C VAL A 14 15.84 -7.89 -16.36
N LEU A 15 15.22 -6.79 -15.92
CA LEU A 15 14.51 -5.87 -16.81
C LEU A 15 15.47 -5.13 -17.76
N ALA A 16 16.70 -4.83 -17.34
CA ALA A 16 17.71 -4.24 -18.22
C ALA A 16 17.94 -5.08 -19.49
N ASN A 17 17.89 -6.41 -19.37
CA ASN A 17 18.09 -7.34 -20.48
C ASN A 17 16.78 -7.81 -21.14
N LYS A 18 15.66 -7.84 -20.40
CA LYS A 18 14.37 -8.40 -20.85
C LYS A 18 13.19 -7.50 -20.52
N GLN A 19 13.03 -6.43 -21.31
CA GLN A 19 11.92 -5.47 -21.15
C GLN A 19 10.53 -6.09 -21.35
N GLN A 20 10.42 -7.21 -22.07
CA GLN A 20 9.16 -7.93 -22.27
C GLN A 20 8.50 -8.41 -20.96
N TRP A 21 9.28 -8.63 -19.89
CA TRP A 21 8.77 -9.08 -18.58
C TRP A 21 8.42 -7.93 -17.64
N LYS A 22 8.45 -6.69 -18.13
CA LYS A 22 8.23 -5.50 -17.31
C LYS A 22 6.89 -5.52 -16.59
N SER A 23 5.79 -5.78 -17.30
CA SER A 23 4.45 -5.81 -16.70
C SER A 23 4.32 -6.81 -15.54
N GLU A 24 4.94 -7.99 -15.68
CA GLU A 24 4.89 -9.05 -14.67
C GLU A 24 5.81 -8.78 -13.47
N LEU A 25 7.02 -8.28 -13.72
CA LEU A 25 8.04 -8.11 -12.68
C LEU A 25 7.97 -6.75 -11.98
N ASN A 26 7.35 -5.75 -12.62
CA ASN A 26 7.23 -4.39 -12.07
C ASN A 26 6.50 -4.40 -10.72
N THR A 27 5.51 -5.27 -10.54
CA THR A 27 4.77 -5.42 -9.27
C THR A 27 5.70 -5.65 -8.08
N TYR A 28 6.76 -6.46 -8.23
CA TYR A 28 7.66 -6.81 -7.12
C TYR A 28 8.58 -5.65 -6.72
N ARG A 29 9.09 -4.88 -7.68
CA ARG A 29 9.93 -3.71 -7.37
C ARG A 29 9.10 -2.55 -6.84
N VAL A 30 7.85 -2.39 -7.32
CA VAL A 30 6.88 -1.45 -6.74
C VAL A 30 6.59 -1.83 -5.29
N GLU A 31 6.32 -3.11 -5.03
CA GLU A 31 6.06 -3.60 -3.67
C GLU A 31 7.24 -3.38 -2.73
N ALA A 32 8.45 -3.70 -3.19
CA ALA A 32 9.67 -3.48 -2.43
C ALA A 32 9.93 -1.98 -2.18
N ALA A 33 9.68 -1.11 -3.16
CA ALA A 33 9.93 0.32 -3.06
C ALA A 33 9.09 0.98 -1.96
N TRP A 34 7.77 0.76 -1.95
CA TRP A 34 6.91 1.36 -0.93
C TRP A 34 7.14 0.75 0.47
N LYS A 35 7.43 -0.55 0.57
CA LYS A 35 7.77 -1.20 1.85
C LYS A 35 9.08 -0.68 2.46
N LEU A 36 10.04 -0.29 1.62
CA LEU A 36 11.31 0.31 2.03
C LEU A 36 11.23 1.83 2.23
N GLY A 37 10.09 2.47 1.92
CA GLY A 37 9.97 3.93 1.93
C GLY A 37 10.81 4.64 0.86
N LYS A 38 11.23 3.94 -0.20
CA LYS A 38 11.97 4.52 -1.34
C LYS A 38 10.99 5.11 -2.34
N TRP A 39 10.43 6.27 -1.98
CA TRP A 39 9.34 6.91 -2.72
C TRP A 39 9.74 7.41 -4.11
N ASP A 40 10.97 7.85 -4.30
CA ASP A 40 11.47 8.31 -5.61
C ASP A 40 11.50 7.16 -6.61
N LEU A 41 12.04 6.00 -6.17
CA LEU A 41 12.03 4.78 -6.99
C LEU A 41 10.62 4.28 -7.28
N LEU A 42 9.70 4.41 -6.33
CA LEU A 42 8.29 4.05 -6.53
C LEU A 42 7.69 4.88 -7.67
N GLU A 43 7.94 6.20 -7.66
CA GLU A 43 7.48 7.11 -8.70
C GLU A 43 8.07 6.77 -10.08
N ASP A 44 9.37 6.48 -10.15
CA ASP A 44 10.03 6.05 -11.39
C ASP A 44 9.42 4.75 -11.93
N TYR A 45 9.20 3.76 -11.07
CA TYR A 45 8.67 2.45 -11.48
C TYR A 45 7.24 2.56 -11.99
N LEU A 46 6.41 3.36 -11.35
CA LEU A 46 5.03 3.63 -11.77
C LEU A 46 4.97 4.43 -13.07
N SER A 47 5.86 5.42 -13.24
CA SER A 47 5.93 6.22 -14.47
C SER A 47 6.35 5.39 -15.67
N SER A 48 7.18 4.37 -15.45
CA SER A 48 7.71 3.51 -16.50
C SER A 48 6.71 2.48 -17.04
N ASP A 49 5.62 2.20 -16.32
CA ASP A 49 4.66 1.13 -16.64
C ASP A 49 3.24 1.55 -16.24
N GLN A 50 2.68 2.48 -17.01
CA GLN A 50 1.37 3.07 -16.76
C GLN A 50 0.20 2.14 -17.11
N GLN A 51 0.44 1.11 -17.93
CA GLN A 51 -0.60 0.21 -18.42
C GLN A 51 -0.92 -0.93 -17.45
N SER A 52 -0.05 -1.21 -16.46
CA SER A 52 -0.23 -2.33 -15.54
C SER A 52 -1.38 -2.10 -14.57
N CYS A 53 -2.26 -3.10 -14.46
CA CYS A 53 -3.43 -3.11 -13.58
C CYS A 53 -3.28 -4.07 -12.39
N THR A 54 -2.05 -4.53 -12.11
CA THR A 54 -1.81 -5.45 -10.99
C THR A 54 -2.09 -4.78 -9.64
N TRP A 55 -2.52 -5.58 -8.65
CA TRP A 55 -2.79 -5.09 -7.29
C TRP A 55 -1.62 -4.30 -6.69
N GLY A 56 -0.39 -4.79 -6.84
CA GLY A 56 0.81 -4.11 -6.31
C GLY A 56 1.03 -2.73 -6.91
N VAL A 57 0.84 -2.60 -8.24
CA VAL A 57 0.94 -1.32 -8.97
C VAL A 57 -0.17 -0.36 -8.54
N ARG A 58 -1.42 -0.83 -8.49
CA ARG A 58 -2.59 -0.05 -8.05
C ARG A 58 -2.41 0.50 -6.62
N LEU A 59 -1.97 -0.35 -5.69
CA LEU A 59 -1.68 0.06 -4.31
C LEU A 59 -0.53 1.07 -4.27
N GLY A 60 0.53 0.87 -5.06
CA GLY A 60 1.62 1.82 -5.20
C GLY A 60 1.16 3.20 -5.67
N GLN A 61 0.29 3.26 -6.69
CA GLN A 61 -0.29 4.51 -7.20
C GLN A 61 -1.12 5.24 -6.12
N LEU A 62 -1.88 4.49 -5.32
CA LEU A 62 -2.64 5.04 -4.20
C LEU A 62 -1.73 5.63 -3.12
N LEU A 63 -0.70 4.88 -2.70
CA LEU A 63 0.28 5.35 -1.72
C LEU A 63 1.04 6.58 -2.20
N LEU A 64 1.40 6.63 -3.50
CA LEU A 64 2.06 7.80 -4.09
C LEU A 64 1.12 9.02 -4.13
N SER A 65 -0.16 8.83 -4.48
CA SER A 65 -1.15 9.91 -4.45
C SER A 65 -1.37 10.43 -3.02
N ALA A 66 -1.41 9.52 -2.04
CA ALA A 66 -1.49 9.86 -0.62
C ALA A 66 -0.26 10.65 -0.13
N LYS A 67 0.95 10.27 -0.57
CA LYS A 67 2.20 11.01 -0.29
C LYS A 67 2.15 12.44 -0.83
N LYS A 68 1.66 12.60 -2.06
CA LYS A 68 1.56 13.90 -2.75
C LYS A 68 0.40 14.77 -2.26
N GLN A 69 -0.42 14.26 -1.34
CA GLN A 69 -1.64 14.94 -0.86
C GLN A 69 -2.63 15.28 -1.99
N ASP A 70 -2.60 14.52 -3.08
CA ASP A 70 -3.51 14.68 -4.22
C ASP A 70 -4.81 13.90 -3.96
N ALA A 71 -5.80 14.60 -3.40
CA ALA A 71 -7.07 14.01 -2.98
C ALA A 71 -7.91 13.53 -4.17
N GLU A 72 -7.94 14.28 -5.27
CA GLU A 72 -8.76 13.95 -6.45
C GLU A 72 -8.28 12.62 -7.05
N SER A 73 -6.98 12.55 -7.37
CA SER A 73 -6.34 11.32 -7.82
C SER A 73 -6.51 10.15 -6.85
N PHE A 74 -6.41 10.41 -5.55
CA PHE A 74 -6.50 9.38 -4.53
C PHE A 74 -7.89 8.74 -4.52
N TYR A 75 -8.96 9.53 -4.42
CA TYR A 75 -10.33 9.01 -4.34
C TYR A 75 -10.78 8.36 -5.65
N GLU A 76 -10.36 8.90 -6.79
CA GLU A 76 -10.63 8.29 -8.10
C GLU A 76 -10.02 6.88 -8.18
N LYS A 77 -8.71 6.77 -7.91
CA LYS A 77 -8.00 5.48 -7.91
C LYS A 77 -8.57 4.54 -6.86
N LEU A 78 -8.95 5.03 -5.67
CA LEU A 78 -9.47 4.22 -4.58
C LEU A 78 -10.79 3.55 -4.98
N LYS A 79 -11.70 4.32 -5.58
CA LYS A 79 -12.98 3.82 -6.09
C LYS A 79 -12.77 2.73 -7.15
N LEU A 80 -11.83 2.96 -8.07
CA LEU A 80 -11.49 2.01 -9.11
C LEU A 80 -10.94 0.70 -8.54
N VAL A 81 -9.92 0.77 -7.69
CA VAL A 81 -9.24 -0.42 -7.14
C VAL A 81 -10.17 -1.22 -6.23
N ARG A 82 -11.02 -0.53 -5.45
CA ARG A 82 -12.05 -1.19 -4.63
C ARG A 82 -13.01 -2.00 -5.50
N LYS A 83 -13.46 -1.46 -6.63
CA LYS A 83 -14.32 -2.18 -7.59
C LYS A 83 -13.59 -3.40 -8.17
N GLU A 84 -12.33 -3.26 -8.54
CA GLU A 84 -11.49 -4.36 -9.07
C GLU A 84 -11.35 -5.52 -8.06
N GLN A 85 -11.33 -5.26 -6.75
CA GLN A 85 -11.24 -6.32 -5.73
C GLN A 85 -12.59 -6.99 -5.41
N VAL A 86 -13.71 -6.27 -5.53
CA VAL A 86 -15.05 -6.81 -5.21
C VAL A 86 -15.48 -7.87 -6.23
N VAL A 87 -15.21 -7.67 -7.52
CA VAL A 87 -15.61 -8.62 -8.58
C VAL A 87 -15.11 -10.06 -8.33
N PRO A 88 -13.79 -10.30 -8.14
CA PRO A 88 -13.30 -11.65 -7.87
C PRO A 88 -13.69 -12.17 -6.48
N LEU A 89 -13.89 -11.29 -5.49
CA LEU A 89 -14.45 -11.68 -4.19
C LEU A 89 -15.87 -12.24 -4.33
N SER A 90 -16.73 -11.55 -5.09
CA SER A 90 -18.09 -12.01 -5.35
C SER A 90 -18.07 -13.36 -6.06
N ALA A 91 -17.22 -13.52 -7.10
CA ALA A 91 -17.06 -14.80 -7.81
C ALA A 91 -16.61 -15.93 -6.87
N ALA A 92 -15.60 -15.70 -6.04
CA ALA A 92 -15.12 -16.67 -5.06
C ALA A 92 -16.17 -17.04 -4.00
N SER A 93 -17.15 -16.16 -3.76
CA SER A 93 -18.23 -16.42 -2.79
C SER A 93 -19.30 -17.39 -3.31
N TYR A 94 -19.36 -17.64 -4.63
CA TYR A 94 -20.25 -18.64 -5.23
C TYR A 94 -19.66 -20.06 -5.24
N GLU A 95 -18.35 -20.20 -5.03
CA GLU A 95 -17.67 -21.50 -4.97
C GLU A 95 -17.82 -22.10 -3.55
N CYS A 96 -18.49 -23.26 -3.44
CA CYS A 96 -18.65 -23.95 -2.16
C CYS A 96 -17.27 -24.36 -1.60
N GLY A 97 -16.94 -23.88 -0.40
CA GLY A 97 -15.75 -24.31 0.34
C GLY A 97 -14.47 -23.48 0.16
N THR A 98 -14.47 -22.38 -0.60
CA THR A 98 -13.24 -21.59 -0.86
C THR A 98 -13.22 -20.20 -0.21
N TYR A 99 -13.65 -20.10 1.06
CA TYR A 99 -13.37 -18.92 1.90
C TYR A 99 -11.89 -18.50 1.82
N GLN A 100 -10.99 -19.50 1.76
CA GLN A 100 -9.56 -19.31 1.64
C GLN A 100 -9.13 -18.54 0.37
N ARG A 101 -9.86 -18.68 -0.76
CA ARG A 101 -9.60 -17.90 -1.99
C ARG A 101 -10.16 -16.49 -1.87
N GLY A 102 -11.35 -16.34 -1.30
CA GLY A 102 -11.96 -15.02 -1.06
C GLY A 102 -11.17 -14.16 -0.07
N TYR A 103 -10.49 -14.81 0.88
CA TYR A 103 -9.81 -14.13 1.98
C TYR A 103 -8.71 -13.16 1.53
N GLU A 104 -8.01 -13.48 0.44
CA GLU A 104 -7.01 -12.56 -0.12
C GLU A 104 -7.65 -11.20 -0.47
N TYR A 105 -8.83 -11.20 -1.09
CA TYR A 105 -9.54 -9.97 -1.44
C TYR A 105 -10.10 -9.26 -0.21
N ILE A 106 -10.51 -10.01 0.83
CA ILE A 106 -10.92 -9.43 2.12
C ILE A 106 -9.75 -8.65 2.75
N VAL A 107 -8.54 -9.21 2.75
CA VAL A 107 -7.34 -8.53 3.27
C VAL A 107 -7.04 -7.28 2.43
N ARG A 108 -7.11 -7.36 1.11
CA ARG A 108 -6.89 -6.19 0.23
C ARG A 108 -7.92 -5.08 0.48
N LEU A 109 -9.19 -5.42 0.63
CA LEU A 109 -10.24 -4.46 0.98
C LEU A 109 -10.02 -3.84 2.36
N HIS A 110 -9.60 -4.66 3.34
CA HIS A 110 -9.23 -4.18 4.67
C HIS A 110 -8.10 -3.15 4.60
N MET A 111 -7.07 -3.41 3.80
CA MET A 111 -5.97 -2.47 3.55
C MET A 111 -6.47 -1.15 2.94
N LEU A 112 -7.33 -1.21 1.92
CA LEU A 112 -7.91 -0.02 1.29
C LEU A 112 -8.72 0.84 2.27
N SER A 113 -9.47 0.22 3.19
CA SER A 113 -10.22 0.95 4.21
C SER A 113 -9.30 1.67 5.20
N GLU A 114 -8.21 1.04 5.66
CA GLU A 114 -7.27 1.71 6.56
C GLU A 114 -6.52 2.84 5.87
N LEU A 115 -6.19 2.67 4.59
CA LEU A 115 -5.55 3.69 3.78
C LEU A 115 -6.45 4.93 3.61
N GLU A 116 -7.74 4.74 3.33
CA GLU A 116 -8.72 5.82 3.22
C GLU A 116 -8.90 6.58 4.54
N HIS A 117 -9.04 5.86 5.66
CA HIS A 117 -9.12 6.48 6.98
C HIS A 117 -7.85 7.27 7.30
N ALA A 118 -6.66 6.67 7.09
CA ALA A 118 -5.39 7.35 7.31
C ALA A 118 -5.27 8.62 6.48
N PHE A 119 -5.60 8.55 5.19
CA PHE A 119 -5.53 9.72 4.31
C PHE A 119 -6.48 10.85 4.74
N THR A 120 -7.69 10.50 5.18
CA THR A 120 -8.68 11.46 5.68
C THR A 120 -8.17 12.16 6.95
N GLU A 121 -7.61 11.41 7.90
CA GLU A 121 -6.99 11.96 9.11
C GLU A 121 -5.76 12.82 8.80
N LEU A 122 -4.91 12.40 7.86
CA LEU A 122 -3.74 13.17 7.42
C LEU A 122 -4.14 14.53 6.81
N ARG A 123 -5.33 14.64 6.20
CA ARG A 123 -5.85 15.90 5.65
C ARG A 123 -6.52 16.76 6.71
N GLY A 124 -7.34 16.17 7.59
CA GLY A 124 -8.02 16.89 8.68
C GLY A 124 -7.06 17.53 9.68
N ALA A 125 -5.86 16.97 9.81
CA ALA A 125 -4.70 17.52 10.48
C ALA A 125 -4.31 18.97 10.11
N GLY A 126 -4.58 19.38 8.86
CA GLY A 126 -4.10 20.63 8.31
C GLY A 126 -4.84 21.87 8.82
N ASP A 127 -6.05 21.70 9.37
CA ASP A 127 -6.96 22.79 9.76
C ASP A 127 -6.80 23.23 11.24
N GLY A 128 -5.59 23.14 11.80
CA GLY A 128 -5.24 23.77 13.08
C GLY A 128 -5.56 22.96 14.35
N SER A 129 -6.19 21.79 14.23
CA SER A 129 -6.19 20.77 15.28
C SER A 129 -5.05 19.80 15.00
N ALA A 130 -3.99 19.84 15.82
CA ALA A 130 -2.86 18.92 15.66
C ALA A 130 -3.41 17.48 15.61
N PRO A 131 -3.23 16.75 14.50
CA PRO A 131 -3.69 15.38 14.43
C PRO A 131 -2.89 14.59 15.46
N SER A 132 -3.55 14.06 16.48
CA SER A 132 -2.93 13.13 17.43
C SER A 132 -2.74 11.76 16.76
N LEU A 133 -2.11 11.72 15.58
CA LEU A 133 -1.59 10.51 14.97
C LEU A 133 -0.34 9.99 15.73
N THR A 134 0.09 10.66 16.80
CA THR A 134 1.00 10.08 17.82
C THR A 134 0.48 8.76 18.37
N LYS A 135 -0.84 8.51 18.29
CA LYS A 135 -1.46 7.21 18.52
C LYS A 135 -1.91 6.61 17.19
N LEU A 136 -1.66 5.31 17.00
CA LEU A 136 -2.33 4.54 15.96
C LEU A 136 -3.85 4.71 16.18
N PRO A 137 -4.66 4.85 15.10
CA PRO A 137 -6.11 4.90 15.26
C PRO A 137 -6.55 3.72 16.13
N PRO A 138 -7.32 3.95 17.21
CA PRO A 138 -7.59 2.92 18.22
C PRO A 138 -8.23 1.66 17.60
N HIS A 139 -9.06 1.85 16.58
CA HIS A 139 -9.73 0.79 15.85
C HIS A 139 -8.80 -0.09 15.00
N TRP A 140 -7.55 0.33 14.71
CA TRP A 140 -6.61 -0.50 13.93
C TRP A 140 -6.21 -1.77 14.69
N SER A 141 -6.00 -1.68 16.00
CA SER A 141 -5.66 -2.86 16.80
C SER A 141 -6.82 -3.85 16.80
N ASP A 142 -8.03 -3.38 17.11
CA ASP A 142 -9.24 -4.21 17.14
C ASP A 142 -9.50 -4.87 15.78
N ARG A 143 -9.40 -4.10 14.70
CA ARG A 143 -9.59 -4.63 13.34
C ARG A 143 -8.53 -5.66 12.95
N LEU A 144 -7.30 -5.54 13.44
CA LEU A 144 -6.24 -6.52 13.17
C LEU A 144 -6.52 -7.84 13.89
N GLU A 145 -7.03 -7.78 15.12
CA GLU A 145 -7.40 -8.97 15.90
C GLU A 145 -8.56 -9.75 15.27
N MET A 146 -9.45 -9.06 14.53
CA MET A 146 -10.52 -9.70 13.76
C MET A 146 -10.02 -10.39 12.47
N THR A 147 -8.75 -10.22 12.09
CA THR A 147 -8.19 -10.90 10.90
C THR A 147 -7.67 -12.30 11.23
N GLN A 148 -7.70 -13.19 10.25
CA GLN A 148 -7.21 -14.56 10.38
C GLN A 148 -5.79 -14.53 10.90
N ASN A 149 -5.52 -15.30 11.96
CA ASN A 149 -4.21 -15.34 12.61
C ASN A 149 -3.17 -16.10 11.76
N SER A 150 -2.80 -15.51 10.64
CA SER A 150 -1.83 -16.03 9.69
C SER A 150 -0.91 -14.91 9.24
N PHE A 151 0.34 -15.27 8.97
CA PHE A 151 1.32 -14.33 8.44
C PHE A 151 0.83 -13.67 7.13
N ARG A 152 0.23 -14.48 6.24
CA ARG A 152 -0.27 -14.00 4.93
C ARG A 152 -1.37 -12.95 5.05
N ALA A 153 -2.18 -13.01 6.11
CA ALA A 153 -3.23 -12.03 6.37
C ALA A 153 -2.68 -10.78 7.06
N LYS A 154 -1.92 -10.96 8.14
CA LYS A 154 -1.50 -9.85 9.01
C LYS A 154 -0.37 -9.01 8.41
N GLU A 155 0.59 -9.63 7.72
CA GLU A 155 1.77 -8.89 7.26
C GLU A 155 1.47 -7.81 6.19
N PRO A 156 0.64 -8.05 5.17
CA PRO A 156 0.30 -6.98 4.21
C PRO A 156 -0.28 -5.73 4.90
N ILE A 157 -1.15 -5.94 5.89
CA ILE A 157 -1.77 -4.87 6.68
C ILE A 157 -0.69 -4.12 7.49
N LEU A 158 0.13 -4.86 8.24
CA LEU A 158 1.19 -4.26 9.05
C LEU A 158 2.24 -3.52 8.21
N ALA A 159 2.64 -4.08 7.07
CA ALA A 159 3.55 -3.42 6.13
C ALA A 159 2.98 -2.08 5.63
N MET A 160 1.71 -2.05 5.26
CA MET A 160 1.05 -0.82 4.83
C MET A 160 0.96 0.20 5.97
N ARG A 161 0.65 -0.23 7.20
CA ARG A 161 0.68 0.67 8.37
C ARG A 161 2.05 1.31 8.55
N ARG A 162 3.15 0.53 8.46
CA ARG A 162 4.52 1.06 8.51
C ARG A 162 4.77 2.10 7.41
N ALA A 163 4.30 1.83 6.19
CA ALA A 163 4.41 2.78 5.07
C ALA A 163 3.61 4.07 5.31
N LEU A 164 2.40 3.98 5.86
CA LEU A 164 1.59 5.16 6.20
C LEU A 164 2.25 6.02 7.29
N LEU A 165 2.89 5.37 8.26
CA LEU A 165 3.67 6.07 9.30
C LEU A 165 4.86 6.83 8.71
N SER A 166 5.50 6.31 7.64
CA SER A 166 6.63 6.97 6.99
C SER A 166 6.24 8.09 6.02
N LEU A 167 4.95 8.22 5.67
CA LEU A 167 4.42 9.36 4.91
C LEU A 167 4.25 10.62 5.76
N ARG A 168 4.35 10.51 7.09
CA ARG A 168 4.20 11.64 7.99
C ARG A 168 5.39 12.59 7.85
N PRO A 169 5.16 13.92 7.94
CA PRO A 169 6.25 14.86 8.17
C PRO A 169 6.91 14.47 9.50
N GLN A 170 8.16 14.00 9.45
CA GLN A 170 8.94 13.83 10.67
C GLN A 170 9.09 15.22 11.31
N PRO A 171 8.77 15.41 12.60
CA PRO A 171 9.24 16.60 13.28
C PRO A 171 10.76 16.59 13.14
N VAL A 172 11.32 17.64 12.54
CA VAL A 172 12.76 17.85 12.48
C VAL A 172 13.26 17.68 13.91
N CYS A 173 13.98 16.59 14.19
CA CYS A 173 14.82 16.53 15.38
C CYS A 173 15.84 17.64 15.16
N GLN A 174 15.57 18.83 15.71
CA GLN A 174 16.63 19.76 16.02
C GLN A 174 17.54 19.00 16.98
N GLU A 175 18.61 18.45 16.44
CA GLU A 175 19.78 18.06 17.20
C GLU A 175 20.09 19.22 18.14
N LEU A 176 19.86 18.96 19.43
CA LEU A 176 20.35 19.78 20.52
C LEU A 176 21.88 19.74 20.45
N CYS A 177 22.46 20.56 19.58
CA CYS A 177 23.80 21.07 19.80
C CYS A 177 23.74 22.01 21.01
N ARG A 178 23.96 21.44 22.19
CA ARG A 178 24.46 22.14 23.36
C ARG A 178 25.61 21.34 23.95
#